data_AF-A0A9P6XQY5-F1
#
_entry.id   AF-A0A9P6XQY5-F1
#
_cell.length_a   1.000
_cell.length_b   1.000
_cell.length_c   1.000
_cell.angle_alpha   90.00
_cell.angle_beta   90.00
_cell.angle_gamma   90.00
#
_symmetry.space_group_name_H-M   'P 1'
#
loop_
_entity.id
_entity.type
_entity.pdbx_description
1 polymer ?
#
loop_
_entity_poly.entity_id
_entity_poly.type
_entity_poly.pdbx_seq_one_letter_code
_entity_poly.pdbx_strand_id
1 'polypeptide(L)'
;MVSLNVDWFQPSDNMKHSSGAIYLAINNLPRNTRMKFSNIVLVGVIPGPHEPNDDQIQNFLKPLVDELLVLYNGVVMPTYQNPNGEVVRVALMSINCDMPAARKVVGYTVGALIVPVFELFYFRLHNSTNS
;
A
#
# COMPACT_ATOMS: atom_id res chain seq x y z
N MET A 1 11.19 -2.15 2.48
CA MET A 1 10.54 -1.30 1.45
C MET A 1 9.37 -2.05 0.85
N VAL A 2 8.27 -1.36 0.56
CA VAL A 2 7.05 -1.96 -0.02
C VAL A 2 6.49 -1.15 -1.18
N SER A 3 5.74 -1.80 -2.06
CA SER A 3 4.90 -1.16 -3.08
C SER A 3 3.43 -1.42 -2.77
N LEU A 4 2.60 -0.38 -2.82
CA LEU A 4 1.15 -0.47 -2.70
C LEU A 4 0.54 -0.75 -4.06
N ASN A 5 -0.33 -1.75 -4.15
CA ASN A 5 -1.05 -2.07 -5.37
C ASN A 5 -2.55 -1.99 -5.09
N VAL A 6 -3.28 -1.35 -5.99
CA VAL A 6 -4.75 -1.27 -5.96
C VAL A 6 -5.26 -1.74 -7.30
N ASP A 7 -6.02 -2.83 -7.30
CA ASP A 7 -6.52 -3.50 -8.51
C ASP A 7 -8.02 -3.77 -8.41
N TRP A 8 -8.73 -3.55 -9.53
CA TRP A 8 -10.17 -3.75 -9.64
C TRP A 8 -10.44 -4.96 -10.52
N PHE A 9 -11.12 -5.97 -9.96
CA PHE A 9 -11.42 -7.20 -10.67
C PHE A 9 -12.93 -7.50 -10.65
N GLN A 10 -13.38 -8.29 -11.62
CA GLN A 10 -14.74 -8.80 -11.67
C GLN A 10 -14.75 -10.21 -11.05
N PRO A 11 -15.43 -10.45 -9.92
CA PRO A 11 -15.40 -11.76 -9.25
C PRO A 11 -16.17 -12.85 -10.01
N SER A 12 -17.05 -12.49 -10.95
CA SER A 12 -17.91 -13.44 -11.65
C SER A 12 -18.28 -12.94 -13.05
N ASP A 13 -18.21 -13.80 -14.05
CA ASP A 13 -18.38 -13.46 -15.48
C ASP A 13 -19.76 -12.86 -15.83
N ASN A 14 -20.80 -13.16 -15.04
CA ASN A 14 -22.19 -12.78 -15.35
C ASN A 14 -22.76 -11.62 -14.51
N MET A 15 -21.94 -10.95 -13.69
CA MET A 15 -22.39 -9.79 -12.90
C MET A 15 -21.52 -8.57 -13.20
N LYS A 16 -22.15 -7.41 -13.41
CA LYS A 16 -21.47 -6.11 -13.41
C LYS A 16 -21.09 -5.73 -11.97
N HIS A 17 -20.15 -6.47 -11.40
CA HIS A 17 -19.67 -6.31 -10.04
C HIS A 17 -18.15 -6.14 -10.09
N SER A 18 -17.66 -4.95 -9.76
CA SER A 18 -16.23 -4.67 -9.61
C SER A 18 -15.88 -4.62 -8.14
N SER A 19 -14.92 -5.45 -7.72
CA SER A 19 -14.37 -5.48 -6.36
C SER A 19 -12.90 -5.11 -6.40
N GLY A 20 -12.41 -4.50 -5.32
CA GLY A 20 -11.02 -4.04 -5.23
C GLY A 20 -10.19 -4.87 -4.31
N ALA A 21 -8.94 -5.07 -4.67
CA ALA A 21 -7.92 -5.56 -3.76
C ALA A 21 -6.87 -4.47 -3.52
N ILE A 22 -6.53 -4.25 -2.25
CA ILE A 22 -5.41 -3.42 -1.82
C ILE A 22 -4.37 -4.35 -1.21
N TYR A 23 -3.17 -4.39 -1.77
CA TYR A 23 -2.11 -5.28 -1.29
C TYR A 23 -0.71 -4.67 -1.39
N LEU A 24 0.15 -5.05 -0.46
CA LEU A 24 1.55 -4.63 -0.40
C LEU A 24 2.46 -5.74 -0.94
N ALA A 25 3.40 -5.35 -1.80
CA ALA A 25 4.49 -6.23 -2.23
C ALA A 25 5.78 -5.86 -1.48
N ILE A 26 6.48 -6.87 -0.95
CA ILE A 26 7.75 -6.67 -0.24
C ILE A 26 8.89 -6.57 -1.26
N ASN A 27 9.46 -5.38 -1.41
CA ASN A 27 10.48 -5.11 -2.43
C ASN A 27 11.87 -5.64 -2.06
N ASN A 28 12.07 -6.04 -0.80
CA ASN A 28 13.31 -6.65 -0.34
C ASN A 28 13.50 -8.09 -0.83
N LEU A 29 12.44 -8.73 -1.36
CA LEU A 29 12.53 -10.09 -1.91
C LEU A 29 13.10 -10.09 -3.35
N PRO A 30 13.65 -11.22 -3.83
CA PRO A 30 14.05 -11.38 -5.22
C PRO A 30 12.89 -11.12 -6.20
N ARG A 31 13.17 -10.45 -7.33
CA ARG A 31 12.14 -9.98 -8.27
C ARG A 31 11.19 -11.09 -8.75
N ASN A 32 11.71 -12.30 -8.97
CA ASN A 32 10.95 -13.46 -9.44
C ASN A 32 10.00 -14.05 -8.38
N THR A 33 10.07 -13.63 -7.12
CA THR A 33 9.23 -14.16 -6.04
C THR A 33 8.34 -13.12 -5.37
N ARG A 34 8.53 -11.82 -5.62
CA ARG A 34 7.77 -10.73 -4.96
C ARG A 34 6.25 -10.86 -5.09
N MET A 35 5.77 -11.21 -6.28
CA MET A 35 4.32 -11.26 -6.60
C MET A 35 3.70 -12.65 -6.40
N LYS A 36 4.36 -13.54 -5.64
CA LYS A 36 3.76 -14.81 -5.23
C LYS A 36 2.75 -14.54 -4.12
N PHE A 37 1.66 -15.32 -4.09
CA PHE A 37 0.61 -15.20 -3.07
C PHE A 37 1.16 -15.28 -1.63
N SER A 38 2.20 -16.08 -1.40
CA SER A 38 2.87 -16.20 -0.10
C SER A 38 3.66 -14.96 0.34
N ASN A 39 3.94 -14.04 -0.58
CA ASN A 39 4.88 -12.92 -0.40
C ASN A 39 4.23 -11.54 -0.58
N ILE A 40 2.92 -11.53 -0.85
CA ILE A 40 2.09 -10.32 -0.86
C ILE A 40 1.33 -10.24 0.46
N VAL A 41 1.11 -9.03 0.94
CA VAL A 41 0.30 -8.77 2.13
C VAL A 41 -1.00 -8.13 1.67
N LEU A 42 -2.11 -8.87 1.74
CA LEU A 42 -3.43 -8.32 1.49
C LEU A 42 -3.81 -7.38 2.64
N VAL A 43 -4.01 -6.11 2.33
CA VAL A 43 -4.35 -5.06 3.31
C VAL A 43 -5.86 -4.91 3.41
N GLY A 44 -6.58 -4.98 2.29
CA GLY A 44 -8.01 -4.76 2.28
C GLY A 44 -8.67 -5.22 0.99
N VAL A 45 -9.97 -5.50 1.11
CA VAL A 45 -10.85 -5.78 -0.02
C VAL A 45 -11.95 -4.72 -0.02
N ILE A 46 -12.10 -4.03 -1.14
CA ILE A 46 -13.17 -3.06 -1.33
C ILE A 46 -14.35 -3.79 -1.97
N PRO A 47 -15.52 -3.81 -1.33
CA PRO A 47 -16.70 -4.48 -1.88
C PRO A 47 -17.24 -3.71 -3.09
N GLY A 48 -17.71 -4.45 -4.09
CA GLY A 48 -18.48 -3.89 -5.20
C GLY A 48 -19.91 -3.52 -4.81
N PRO A 49 -20.78 -3.21 -5.78
CA PRO A 49 -20.71 -3.60 -7.19
C PRO A 49 -19.98 -2.62 -8.11
N HIS A 50 -19.67 -1.42 -7.65
CA HIS A 50 -19.05 -0.37 -8.45
C HIS A 50 -17.79 0.14 -7.80
N GLU A 51 -16.91 0.71 -8.61
CA GLU A 51 -15.73 1.39 -8.10
C GLU A 51 -16.18 2.52 -7.15
N PRO A 52 -15.68 2.57 -5.91
CA PRO A 52 -16.00 3.64 -4.97
C PRO A 52 -15.64 5.03 -5.52
N ASN A 53 -16.32 6.04 -5.00
CA ASN A 53 -15.96 7.43 -5.24
C ASN A 53 -14.69 7.82 -4.45
N ASP A 54 -14.18 9.03 -4.69
CA ASP A 54 -12.92 9.51 -4.12
C ASP A 54 -12.92 9.46 -2.58
N ASP A 55 -13.97 9.98 -1.93
CA ASP A 55 -14.08 9.99 -0.47
C ASP A 55 -14.12 8.58 0.13
N GLN A 56 -14.84 7.67 -0.51
CA GLN A 56 -14.92 6.27 -0.09
C GLN A 56 -13.54 5.61 -0.17
N ILE A 57 -12.79 5.82 -1.26
CA ILE A 57 -11.43 5.30 -1.39
C ILE A 57 -10.50 5.88 -0.32
N GLN A 58 -10.57 7.19 -0.08
CA GLN A 58 -9.74 7.80 0.96
C GLN A 58 -10.06 7.25 2.35
N ASN A 59 -11.33 6.97 2.64
CA ASN A 59 -11.73 6.32 3.89
C ASN A 59 -11.18 4.89 4.00
N PHE A 60 -11.11 4.13 2.91
CA PHE A 60 -10.48 2.80 2.90
C PHE A 60 -8.96 2.87 3.09
N LEU A 61 -8.30 3.90 2.57
CA LEU A 61 -6.85 4.04 2.60
C LEU A 61 -6.32 4.70 3.88
N LYS A 62 -7.17 5.44 4.60
CA LYS A 62 -6.78 6.14 5.83
C LYS A 62 -6.17 5.22 6.91
N PRO A 63 -6.75 4.06 7.27
CA PRO A 63 -6.13 3.16 8.23
C PRO A 63 -4.77 2.65 7.77
N LEU A 64 -4.62 2.34 6.47
CA LEU A 64 -3.34 1.93 5.90
C LEU A 64 -2.29 3.04 6.00
N VAL A 65 -2.67 4.29 5.75
CA VAL A 65 -1.78 5.44 5.89
C VAL A 65 -1.29 5.60 7.33
N ASP A 66 -2.20 5.52 8.30
CA ASP A 66 -1.87 5.66 9.72
C ASP A 66 -0.88 4.56 10.16
N GLU A 67 -1.11 3.31 9.75
CA GLU A 67 -0.19 2.19 10.01
C GLU A 67 1.18 2.38 9.33
N LEU A 68 1.21 2.84 8.08
CA LEU A 68 2.47 3.11 7.38
C LEU A 68 3.30 4.20 8.05
N LEU A 69 2.66 5.23 8.62
CA LEU A 69 3.35 6.29 9.37
C LEU A 69 3.95 5.76 10.67
N VAL A 70 3.25 4.88 11.39
CA VAL A 70 3.76 4.20 12.58
C VAL A 70 4.96 3.31 12.22
N LEU A 71 4.79 2.46 11.20
CA LEU A 71 5.84 1.54 10.73
C LEU A 71 7.06 2.28 10.17
N TYR A 72 6.91 3.48 9.64
CA TYR A 72 8.04 4.27 9.16
C TYR A 72 8.95 4.74 10.30
N ASN A 73 8.37 5.16 11.43
CA ASN A 73 9.14 5.54 12.62
C ASN A 73 9.84 4.32 13.24
N GLY A 74 9.24 3.14 13.06
CA GLY A 74 9.78 1.85 13.44
C GLY A 74 9.05 1.26 14.62
N VAL A 75 8.84 -0.06 14.56
CA VAL A 75 8.19 -0.84 15.60
C VAL A 75 9.10 -1.98 16.04
N VAL A 76 9.08 -2.32 17.32
CA VAL A 76 9.82 -3.49 17.82
C VAL A 76 8.98 -4.73 17.56
N MET A 77 9.49 -5.64 16.73
CA MET A 77 8.81 -6.90 16.41
C MET A 77 9.75 -8.09 16.61
N PRO A 78 9.31 -9.18 17.28
CA PRO A 78 10.04 -10.44 17.34
C PRO A 78 10.26 -11.00 15.93
N THR A 79 11.47 -11.47 15.66
CA THR A 79 11.80 -12.17 14.42
C THR A 79 12.27 -13.58 14.72
N TYR A 80 12.31 -14.44 13.71
CA TYR A 80 12.84 -15.80 13.87
C TYR A 80 14.29 -15.80 14.39
N GLN A 81 15.11 -14.84 13.95
CA GLN A 81 16.51 -14.72 14.36
C GLN A 81 16.69 -13.96 15.68
N ASN A 82 15.74 -13.09 16.04
CA ASN A 82 15.79 -12.31 17.26
C ASN A 82 14.42 -12.32 17.99
N PRO A 83 14.19 -13.29 18.89
CA PRO A 83 12.95 -13.40 19.66
C PRO A 83 12.69 -12.21 20.60
N ASN A 84 13.74 -11.50 21.01
CA ASN A 84 13.64 -10.32 21.88
C ASN A 84 13.17 -9.07 21.12
N GLY A 85 13.08 -9.16 19.79
CA GLY A 85 12.58 -8.10 18.94
C GLY A 85 13.68 -7.28 18.27
N GLU A 86 13.38 -6.85 17.05
CA GLU A 86 14.18 -5.87 16.32
C GLU A 86 13.30 -4.70 15.89
N VAL A 87 13.92 -3.52 15.77
CA VAL A 87 13.26 -2.36 15.20
C VAL A 87 13.10 -2.59 13.71
N VAL A 88 11.87 -2.76 13.26
CA VAL A 88 11.53 -2.91 11.86
C VAL A 88 10.84 -1.66 11.36
N ARG A 89 11.30 -1.21 10.19
CA ARG A 89 10.78 -0.02 9.50
C ARG A 89 10.21 -0.40 8.14
N VAL A 90 9.09 0.21 7.80
CA VAL A 90 8.48 0.10 6.47
C VAL A 90 8.54 1.46 5.79
N ALA A 91 8.90 1.44 4.51
CA ALA A 91 8.85 2.63 3.67
C ALA A 91 8.17 2.27 2.35
N LEU A 92 7.21 3.11 1.95
CA LEU A 92 6.46 2.98 0.70
C LEU A 92 7.29 3.55 -0.45
N MET A 93 7.55 2.74 -1.49
CA MET A 93 8.40 3.09 -2.63
C MET A 93 7.60 3.44 -3.89
N SER A 94 6.40 2.89 -4.04
CA SER A 94 5.54 3.14 -5.20
C SER A 94 4.11 2.76 -4.92
N ILE A 95 3.21 3.38 -5.69
CA ILE A 95 1.79 3.08 -5.72
C ILE A 95 1.46 2.67 -7.16
N ASN A 96 1.04 1.42 -7.33
CA ASN A 96 0.71 0.83 -8.62
C ASN A 96 -0.81 0.68 -8.69
N CYS A 97 -1.41 1.32 -9.67
CA CYS A 97 -2.85 1.28 -9.86
C CYS A 97 -3.18 1.65 -11.31
N ASP A 98 -4.27 1.10 -11.84
CA ASP A 98 -4.73 1.43 -13.19
C ASP A 98 -5.17 2.90 -13.25
N MET A 99 -5.17 3.50 -14.45
CA MET A 99 -5.46 4.94 -14.63
C MET A 99 -6.72 5.45 -13.90
N PRO A 100 -7.87 4.73 -13.87
CA PRO A 100 -9.03 5.16 -13.08
C PRO A 100 -8.74 5.20 -11.57
N ALA A 101 -8.10 4.15 -11.04
CA ALA A 101 -7.73 4.05 -9.63
C ALA A 101 -6.65 5.07 -9.26
N ALA A 102 -5.68 5.33 -10.14
CA ALA A 102 -4.63 6.34 -9.93
C ALA A 102 -5.21 7.73 -9.70
N ARG A 103 -6.28 8.11 -10.41
CA ARG A 103 -6.95 9.39 -10.20
C ARG A 103 -7.59 9.52 -8.82
N LYS A 104 -7.95 8.41 -8.17
CA LYS A 104 -8.62 8.43 -6.87
C LYS A 104 -7.65 8.22 -5.71
N VAL A 105 -6.60 7.43 -5.94
CA VAL A 105 -5.55 7.13 -4.95
C VAL A 105 -4.48 8.22 -4.90
N VAL A 106 -4.09 8.73 -6.08
CA VAL A 106 -2.97 9.69 -6.28
C VAL A 106 -3.47 11.06 -6.74
N GLY A 107 -4.74 11.20 -7.15
CA GLY A 107 -5.25 12.46 -7.69
C GLY A 107 -5.07 13.64 -6.74
N TYR A 108 -4.78 14.81 -7.32
CA TYR A 108 -4.67 16.10 -6.64
C TYR A 108 -6.03 16.62 -6.14
N THR A 109 -6.91 15.75 -5.66
CA THR A 109 -8.12 16.13 -4.96
C THR A 109 -7.74 16.51 -3.53
N VAL A 110 -8.40 17.55 -3.01
CA VAL A 110 -8.21 18.05 -1.64
C VAL A 110 -8.60 16.91 -0.68
N GLY A 111 -7.61 16.13 -0.22
CA GLY A 111 -7.85 14.96 0.63
C GLY A 111 -7.05 13.70 0.29
N ALA A 112 -6.23 13.67 -0.77
CA ALA A 112 -5.39 12.51 -1.06
C ALA A 112 -4.33 12.28 0.03
N LEU A 113 -4.55 11.28 0.89
CA LEU A 113 -3.68 11.00 2.05
C LEU A 113 -2.36 10.31 1.65
N ILE A 114 -2.38 9.55 0.56
CA ILE A 114 -1.26 8.68 0.18
C ILE A 114 -0.13 9.45 -0.54
N VAL A 115 -0.44 10.51 -1.28
CA VAL A 115 0.60 11.29 -2.00
C VAL A 115 1.54 12.00 -1.03
N PRO A 116 1.07 12.73 -0.01
CA PRO A 116 1.95 13.34 0.98
C PRO A 116 2.81 12.31 1.73
N VAL A 117 2.25 11.13 2.00
CA VAL A 117 2.95 10.02 2.68
C VAL A 117 4.05 9.43 1.79
N PHE A 118 3.75 9.24 0.50
CA PHE A 118 4.73 8.80 -0.48
C PHE A 118 5.88 9.80 -0.61
N GLU A 119 5.59 11.08 -0.81
CA GLU A 119 6.61 12.14 -0.90
C GLU A 119 7.43 12.24 0.39
N LEU A 120 6.78 12.21 1.56
CA LEU A 120 7.46 12.22 2.86
C LEU A 120 8.48 11.08 2.97
N PHE A 121 8.10 9.87 2.59
CA PHE A 121 8.99 8.71 2.64
C PHE A 121 10.08 8.78 1.57
N TYR A 122 9.73 9.16 0.34
CA TYR A 122 10.68 9.27 -0.77
C TYR A 122 11.76 10.30 -0.48
N PHE A 123 11.38 11.54 -0.10
CA PHE A 123 12.32 12.60 0.24
C PHE A 123 13.20 12.24 1.44
N ARG A 124 12.63 11.68 2.51
CA ARG A 124 13.42 11.30 3.70
C ARG A 124 14.40 10.16 3.42
N LEU A 125 14.02 9.18 2.58
CA LEU A 125 14.95 8.12 2.17
C LEU A 125 16.12 8.68 1.36
N HIS A 126 15.85 9.58 0.41
CA HIS A 126 16.89 10.17 -0.43
C HIS A 126 17.85 11.08 0.36
N ASN A 127 17.34 11.79 1.37
CA ASN A 127 18.17 12.62 2.24
C ASN A 127 18.95 11.81 3.29
N SER A 128 18.47 10.63 3.68
CA SER A 128 19.17 9.75 4.63
C SER A 128 20.36 9.00 3.99
N THR A 129 20.42 8.89 2.66
CA THR A 129 21.56 8.26 1.96
C THR A 129 22.71 9.22 1.68
N ASN A 130 22.54 10.52 1.99
CA ASN A 130 23.54 11.58 1.77
C ASN A 130 24.23 12.04 3.07
N SER A 131 24.11 11.27 4.15
CA SER A 131 24.73 11.55 5.47
C SER A 131 25.63 10.41 5.93
#